data_AF-A0A7W4VK39-F1
#
_entry.id   AF-A0A7W4VK39-F1
#
_cell.length_a   1.000
_cell.length_b   1.000
_cell.length_c   1.000
_cell.angle_alpha   90.00
_cell.angle_beta   90.00
_cell.angle_gamma   90.00
#
_symmetry.space_group_name_H-M   'P 1'
#
loop_
_entity.id
_entity.type
_entity.pdbx_description
1 polymer ?
#
loop_
_entity_poly.entity_id
_entity_poly.type
_entity_poly.pdbx_seq_one_letter_code
_entity_poly.pdbx_strand_id
1 'polypeptide(L)'
;MSVSSCRAACFFSFRISSSFCVRGLSDIKALFPSFLSKNKLILAALALCAQTACVSAPPTRSTYKTPGLSAAQTSRFYDECLYEAKKATASASAKTSVGYRQFELYNMCLKLKGVTYVGDFTMPDEKWKPILDHCKAEARSAVAGRPVSRQRDELQEDLEVECYKQKGVVYH
;
A
#
# COMPACT_ATOMS: atom_id res chain seq x y z
N MET A 1 -17.35 -44.40 -14.73
CA MET A 1 -18.48 -43.63 -14.18
C MET A 1 -18.56 -43.92 -12.68
N SER A 2 -18.17 -42.97 -11.84
CA SER A 2 -18.90 -42.55 -10.62
C SER A 2 -18.08 -41.49 -9.92
N VAL A 3 -18.72 -40.34 -9.68
CA VAL A 3 -18.17 -39.13 -9.06
C VAL A 3 -18.62 -39.16 -7.60
N SER A 4 -17.69 -38.99 -6.66
CA SER A 4 -17.99 -38.64 -5.27
C SER A 4 -16.92 -37.63 -4.83
N SER A 5 -17.18 -36.33 -4.95
CA SER A 5 -17.92 -35.48 -4.00
C SER A 5 -17.27 -35.42 -2.62
N CYS A 6 -16.22 -34.61 -2.50
CA CYS A 6 -15.89 -33.95 -1.23
C CYS A 6 -16.27 -32.46 -1.36
N ARG A 7 -17.42 -32.12 -0.78
CA ARG A 7 -17.77 -30.76 -0.37
C ARG A 7 -16.71 -30.28 0.63
N ALA A 8 -16.01 -29.20 0.29
CA ALA A 8 -15.42 -28.31 1.27
C ALA A 8 -15.83 -26.89 0.90
N ALA A 9 -16.57 -26.26 1.80
CA ALA A 9 -17.10 -24.93 1.67
C ALA A 9 -15.95 -23.90 1.60
N CYS A 10 -15.76 -23.28 0.44
CA CYS A 10 -15.00 -22.06 0.34
C CYS A 10 -15.87 -20.89 0.81
N PHE A 11 -15.75 -20.55 2.09
CA PHE A 11 -16.13 -19.22 2.57
C PHE A 11 -15.19 -18.21 1.90
N PHE A 12 -15.70 -17.50 0.91
CA PHE A 12 -15.01 -16.40 0.25
C PHE A 12 -15.04 -15.18 1.19
N SER A 13 -13.95 -14.93 1.90
CA SER A 13 -13.58 -13.59 2.34
C SER A 13 -12.41 -13.13 1.49
N PHE A 14 -12.73 -12.37 0.44
CA PHE A 14 -11.79 -11.69 -0.43
C PHE A 14 -11.06 -10.60 0.39
N ARG A 15 -9.90 -10.93 0.96
CA ARG A 15 -8.87 -9.94 1.31
C ARG A 15 -7.92 -9.86 0.12
N ILE A 16 -7.98 -8.76 -0.62
CA ILE A 16 -6.96 -8.43 -1.61
C ILE A 16 -5.69 -8.11 -0.82
N SER A 17 -4.87 -9.13 -0.64
CA SER A 17 -3.47 -9.01 -0.29
C SER A 17 -2.76 -9.95 -1.23
N SER A 18 -2.11 -9.39 -2.23
CA SER A 18 -1.18 -10.07 -3.12
C SER A 18 -0.02 -10.60 -2.28
N SER A 19 -0.25 -11.78 -1.70
CA SER A 19 0.70 -12.60 -0.98
C SER A 19 0.16 -14.03 -0.99
N PHE A 20 0.07 -14.63 -2.18
CA PHE A 20 0.04 -16.08 -2.29
C PHE A 20 1.46 -16.59 -2.07
N CYS A 21 1.88 -16.65 -0.82
CA CYS A 21 3.04 -17.42 -0.40
C CYS A 21 2.47 -18.69 0.24
N VAL A 22 2.51 -19.80 -0.50
CA VAL A 22 2.13 -21.13 -0.02
C VAL A 22 3.10 -21.49 1.11
N ARG A 23 2.74 -21.15 2.35
CA ARG A 23 3.36 -21.71 3.55
C ARG A 23 2.70 -23.06 3.82
N GLY A 24 3.40 -24.13 3.49
CA GLY A 24 2.95 -25.48 3.86
C GLY A 24 3.56 -26.58 3.00
N LEU A 25 4.87 -26.70 2.98
CA LEU A 25 5.58 -27.87 2.43
C LEU A 25 6.56 -28.38 3.48
N SER A 26 6.01 -28.82 4.62
CA SER A 26 6.78 -29.49 5.67
C SER A 26 6.53 -30.99 5.73
N ASP A 27 5.79 -31.59 4.79
CA ASP A 27 5.50 -33.04 4.80
C ASP A 27 5.41 -33.67 3.40
N ILE A 28 6.47 -33.53 2.58
CA ILE A 28 6.70 -34.45 1.44
C ILE A 28 7.91 -35.34 1.74
N LYS A 29 7.83 -36.09 2.85
CA LYS A 29 8.80 -37.15 3.14
C LYS A 29 8.20 -38.56 3.15
N ALA A 30 6.91 -38.70 2.85
CA ALA A 30 6.19 -39.94 3.05
C ALA A 30 5.53 -40.55 1.80
N LEU A 31 5.98 -40.24 0.57
CA LEU A 31 5.31 -40.77 -0.63
C LEU A 31 6.20 -41.22 -1.80
N PHE A 32 7.48 -41.51 -1.58
CA PHE A 32 8.31 -42.14 -2.62
C PHE A 32 9.34 -43.11 -2.04
N PRO A 33 9.00 -44.39 -1.83
CA PRO A 33 10.01 -45.42 -1.94
C PRO A 33 10.24 -45.72 -3.43
N SER A 34 11.51 -45.83 -3.81
CA SER A 34 11.98 -46.59 -4.97
C SER A 34 11.53 -46.13 -6.36
N PHE A 35 12.17 -45.09 -6.92
CA PHE A 35 12.45 -45.05 -8.36
C PHE A 35 13.85 -44.45 -8.60
N LEU A 36 14.87 -45.22 -8.21
CA LEU A 36 16.24 -45.04 -8.68
C LEU A 36 16.31 -45.52 -10.14
N SER A 37 16.12 -44.62 -11.09
CA SER A 37 16.56 -44.87 -12.46
C SER A 37 16.95 -43.57 -13.14
N LYS A 38 18.27 -43.40 -13.25
CA LYS A 38 19.01 -42.76 -14.35
C LYS A 38 18.32 -41.53 -14.96
N ASN A 39 18.57 -40.35 -14.40
CA ASN A 39 18.77 -39.12 -15.18
C ASN A 39 19.20 -37.96 -14.26
N LYS A 40 20.51 -37.79 -14.10
CA LYS A 40 21.13 -36.68 -13.33
C LYS A 40 20.85 -35.29 -13.95
N LEU A 41 20.28 -35.22 -15.15
CA LEU A 41 19.98 -33.98 -15.87
C LEU A 41 18.69 -33.28 -15.41
N ILE A 42 17.76 -33.98 -14.76
CA ILE A 42 16.45 -33.39 -14.40
C ILE A 42 16.51 -32.65 -13.05
N LEU A 43 17.43 -33.01 -12.16
CA LEU A 43 17.56 -32.36 -10.85
C LEU A 43 18.09 -30.91 -10.93
N ALA A 44 18.86 -30.58 -11.97
CA ALA A 44 19.39 -29.23 -12.15
C ALA A 44 18.30 -28.24 -12.60
N ALA A 45 17.33 -28.68 -13.41
CA ALA A 45 16.27 -27.82 -13.94
C ALA A 45 15.25 -27.39 -12.86
N LEU A 46 14.98 -28.25 -11.86
CA LEU A 46 14.08 -27.92 -10.75
C LEU A 46 14.71 -27.00 -9.69
N ALA A 47 16.06 -26.95 -9.61
CA ALA A 47 16.77 -26.06 -8.70
C ALA A 47 16.89 -24.61 -9.22
N LEU A 48 16.66 -24.39 -10.52
CA LEU A 48 16.72 -23.07 -11.15
C LEU A 48 15.44 -22.24 -10.98
N CYS A 49 14.29 -22.87 -10.73
CA CYS A 49 13.00 -22.16 -10.55
C CYS A 49 12.75 -21.65 -9.13
N ALA A 50 13.57 -22.04 -8.14
CA ALA A 50 13.37 -21.66 -6.74
C ALA A 50 14.03 -20.33 -6.33
N GLN A 51 14.77 -19.68 -7.23
CA GLN A 51 15.54 -18.46 -6.94
C GLN A 51 15.08 -17.23 -7.71
N THR A 52 13.85 -17.22 -8.23
CA THR A 52 13.18 -15.95 -8.50
C THR A 52 12.85 -15.32 -7.15
N ALA A 53 13.84 -14.65 -6.55
CA ALA A 53 13.62 -13.75 -5.45
C ALA A 53 12.48 -12.81 -5.89
N CYS A 54 11.35 -12.87 -5.20
CA CYS A 54 10.29 -11.90 -5.39
C CYS A 54 10.88 -10.53 -5.08
N VAL A 55 11.32 -9.80 -6.11
CA VAL A 55 11.70 -8.40 -5.96
C VAL A 55 10.39 -7.68 -5.66
N SER A 56 10.13 -7.39 -4.38
CA SER A 56 8.94 -6.66 -3.99
C SER A 56 8.97 -5.32 -4.71
N ALA A 57 7.93 -5.05 -5.51
CA ALA A 57 7.78 -3.74 -6.12
C ALA A 57 7.84 -2.67 -5.01
N PRO A 58 8.54 -1.55 -5.24
CA PRO A 58 8.60 -0.48 -4.26
C PRO A 58 7.18 -0.02 -3.90
N PRO A 59 6.94 0.33 -2.62
CA PRO A 59 5.61 0.76 -2.19
C PRO A 59 5.25 2.12 -2.81
N THR A 60 3.99 2.24 -3.21
CA THR A 60 3.36 3.52 -3.57
C THR A 60 2.83 4.19 -2.32
N ARG A 61 3.10 5.49 -2.15
CA ARG A 61 2.67 6.30 -1.00
C ARG A 61 1.94 7.54 -1.49
N SER A 62 0.85 7.87 -0.80
CA SER A 62 0.08 9.10 -1.02
C SER A 62 0.58 10.20 -0.08
N THR A 63 0.73 11.42 -0.61
CA THR A 63 1.07 12.60 0.20
C THR A 63 -0.16 13.48 0.37
N TYR A 64 -0.37 13.93 1.61
CA TYR A 64 -1.48 14.79 2.00
C TYR A 64 -0.97 15.99 2.78
N LYS A 65 -1.59 17.15 2.55
CA LYS A 65 -1.47 18.35 3.38
C LYS A 65 -2.61 18.40 4.38
N THR A 66 -2.32 18.72 5.63
CA THR A 66 -3.24 18.68 6.78
C THR A 66 -3.12 19.95 7.64
N PRO A 67 -3.28 21.13 7.03
CA PRO A 67 -2.96 22.38 7.68
C PRO A 67 -3.83 22.65 8.91
N GLY A 68 -3.17 22.90 10.05
CA GLY A 68 -3.85 23.20 11.31
C GLY A 68 -4.60 22.02 11.93
N LEU A 69 -4.42 20.80 11.44
CA LEU A 69 -4.97 19.58 12.03
C LEU A 69 -3.91 18.89 12.90
N SER A 70 -4.32 18.45 14.08
CA SER A 70 -3.47 17.57 14.89
C SER A 70 -3.36 16.18 14.25
N ALA A 71 -2.26 15.46 14.52
CA ALA A 71 -2.07 14.09 14.02
C ALA A 71 -3.23 13.15 14.40
N ALA A 72 -3.82 13.33 15.59
CA ALA A 72 -4.97 12.55 16.03
C ALA A 72 -6.24 12.86 15.22
N GLN A 73 -6.50 14.12 14.90
CA GLN A 73 -7.64 14.51 14.04
C GLN A 73 -7.46 13.97 12.62
N THR A 74 -6.27 14.15 12.04
CA THR A 74 -5.92 13.63 10.73
C THR A 74 -6.13 12.11 10.65
N SER A 75 -5.62 11.36 11.63
CA SER A 75 -5.81 9.89 11.67
C SER A 75 -7.28 9.50 11.71
N ARG A 76 -8.09 10.18 12.53
CA ARG A 76 -9.54 9.92 12.59
C ARG A 76 -10.22 10.19 11.26
N PHE A 77 -9.85 11.28 10.57
CA PHE A 77 -10.40 11.60 9.24
C PHE A 77 -10.02 10.54 8.21
N TYR A 78 -8.81 10.00 8.27
CA TYR A 78 -8.38 8.91 7.39
C TYR A 78 -9.23 7.65 7.59
N ASP A 79 -9.44 7.25 8.84
CA ASP A 79 -10.24 6.07 9.17
C ASP A 79 -11.71 6.25 8.74
N GLU A 80 -12.29 7.40 9.07
CA GLU A 80 -13.69 7.74 8.73
C GLU A 80 -13.91 7.78 7.22
N CYS A 81 -13.05 8.51 6.49
CA CYS A 81 -13.19 8.62 5.04
C CYS A 81 -12.95 7.29 4.33
N LEU A 82 -12.03 6.45 4.84
CA LEU A 82 -11.80 5.13 4.30
C LEU A 82 -13.02 4.22 4.52
N TYR A 83 -13.63 4.30 5.71
CA TYR A 83 -14.85 3.57 6.02
C TYR A 83 -16.01 3.97 5.10
N GLU A 84 -16.28 5.28 4.96
CA GLU A 84 -17.36 5.76 4.10
C GLU A 84 -17.12 5.43 2.61
N ALA A 85 -15.88 5.53 2.14
CA ALA A 85 -15.53 5.14 0.77
C ALA A 85 -15.77 3.64 0.53
N LYS A 86 -15.39 2.77 1.48
CA LYS A 86 -15.65 1.31 1.41
C LYS A 86 -17.14 1.00 1.43
N LYS A 87 -17.90 1.67 2.30
CA LYS A 87 -19.35 1.51 2.41
C LYS A 87 -20.05 1.92 1.11
N ALA A 88 -19.70 3.07 0.56
CA ALA A 88 -20.26 3.58 -0.68
C ALA A 88 -19.94 2.66 -1.87
N THR A 89 -18.69 2.22 -2.00
CA THR A 89 -18.29 1.27 -3.06
C THR A 89 -18.94 -0.10 -2.92
N ALA A 90 -19.08 -0.63 -1.69
CA ALA A 90 -19.78 -1.90 -1.46
C ALA A 90 -21.29 -1.81 -1.76
N SER A 91 -21.90 -0.64 -1.53
CA SER A 91 -23.32 -0.40 -1.83
C SER A 91 -23.61 -0.14 -3.31
N ALA A 92 -22.57 0.14 -4.11
CA ALA A 92 -22.71 0.35 -5.54
C ALA A 92 -23.02 -0.99 -6.23
N SER A 93 -24.27 -1.12 -6.70
CA SER A 93 -24.69 -2.30 -7.48
C SER A 93 -23.96 -2.38 -8.83
N ALA A 94 -23.96 -3.56 -9.47
CA ALA A 94 -23.46 -3.71 -10.84
C ALA A 94 -24.18 -2.82 -11.89
N LYS A 95 -25.31 -2.19 -11.51
CA LYS A 95 -26.11 -1.28 -12.37
C LYS A 95 -25.83 0.21 -12.14
N THR A 96 -25.03 0.57 -11.14
CA THR A 96 -24.66 1.98 -10.93
C THR A 96 -23.69 2.40 -12.04
N SER A 97 -24.15 3.29 -12.93
CA SER A 97 -23.42 3.77 -14.11
C SER A 97 -22.11 4.49 -13.78
N VAL A 98 -21.91 4.85 -12.52
CA VAL A 98 -20.68 5.44 -11.99
C VAL A 98 -20.09 4.45 -11.00
N GLY A 99 -19.24 3.54 -11.48
CA GLY A 99 -18.37 2.75 -10.61
C GLY A 99 -17.37 3.69 -9.96
N TYR A 100 -17.75 4.34 -8.85
CA TYR A 100 -16.85 5.22 -8.12
C TYR A 100 -15.63 4.42 -7.66
N ARG A 101 -14.43 4.87 -8.03
CA ARG A 101 -13.21 4.25 -7.49
C ARG A 101 -13.13 4.62 -6.01
N GLN A 102 -12.95 3.63 -5.14
CA GLN A 102 -12.88 3.85 -3.69
C GLN A 102 -11.90 4.97 -3.31
N PHE A 103 -10.77 5.06 -4.01
CA PHE A 103 -9.77 6.10 -3.83
C PHE A 103 -10.29 7.51 -4.11
N GLU A 104 -11.12 7.69 -5.14
CA GLU A 104 -11.72 8.98 -5.47
C GLU A 104 -12.70 9.42 -4.38
N LEU A 105 -13.56 8.52 -3.90
CA LEU A 105 -14.46 8.79 -2.78
C LEU A 105 -13.69 9.13 -1.51
N TYR A 106 -12.61 8.41 -1.23
CA TYR A 106 -11.73 8.67 -0.11
C TYR A 106 -11.13 10.09 -0.19
N ASN A 107 -10.52 10.45 -1.33
CA ASN A 107 -9.91 11.77 -1.52
C ASN A 107 -10.95 12.89 -1.51
N MET A 108 -12.16 12.67 -2.02
CA MET A 108 -13.26 13.64 -1.92
C MET A 108 -13.68 13.87 -0.46
N CYS A 109 -13.84 12.80 0.33
CA CYS A 109 -14.15 12.92 1.76
C CYS A 109 -13.03 13.68 2.51
N LEU A 110 -11.77 13.35 2.24
CA LEU A 110 -10.62 14.05 2.83
C LEU A 110 -10.63 15.54 2.50
N LYS A 111 -10.89 15.89 1.25
CA LYS A 111 -10.98 17.27 0.79
C LYS A 111 -12.06 18.05 1.53
N LEU A 112 -13.24 17.45 1.76
CA LEU A 112 -14.32 18.07 2.52
C LEU A 112 -13.94 18.31 3.99
N LYS A 113 -13.02 17.50 4.54
CA LYS A 113 -12.50 17.65 5.91
C LYS A 113 -11.26 18.57 5.99
N GLY A 114 -10.89 19.23 4.90
CA GLY A 114 -9.76 20.17 4.84
C GLY A 114 -8.40 19.52 4.60
N VAL A 115 -8.35 18.22 4.28
CA VAL A 115 -7.13 17.52 3.90
C VAL A 115 -6.95 17.58 2.39
N THR A 116 -5.78 18.01 1.92
CA THR A 116 -5.53 18.17 0.49
C THR A 116 -4.59 17.08 -0.01
N TYR A 117 -5.03 16.32 -1.02
CA TYR A 117 -4.20 15.34 -1.71
C TYR A 117 -3.18 16.04 -2.62
N VAL A 118 -1.90 15.68 -2.47
CA VAL A 118 -0.79 16.23 -3.26
C VAL A 118 -0.50 15.35 -4.47
N GLY A 119 -0.51 14.02 -4.28
CA GLY A 119 -0.14 13.06 -5.31
C GLY A 119 0.39 11.76 -4.72
N ASP A 120 0.53 10.78 -5.58
CA ASP A 120 1.12 9.48 -5.26
C ASP A 120 2.55 9.42 -5.79
N PHE A 121 3.45 8.76 -5.07
CA PHE A 121 4.80 8.50 -5.55
C PHE A 121 5.23 7.09 -5.17
N THR A 122 6.10 6.50 -5.97
CA THR A 122 6.60 5.14 -5.74
C THR A 122 8.11 5.17 -5.49
N MET A 123 8.53 4.74 -4.31
CA MET A 123 9.94 4.78 -3.91
C MET A 123 10.25 3.72 -2.83
N PRO A 124 11.40 3.04 -2.87
CA PRO A 124 11.85 2.17 -1.78
C PRO A 124 11.96 2.90 -0.43
N ASP A 125 11.68 2.23 0.69
CA ASP A 125 11.76 2.82 2.03
C ASP A 125 13.15 3.35 2.36
N GLU A 126 14.19 2.64 1.89
CA GLU A 126 15.59 2.98 2.11
C GLU A 126 15.97 4.32 1.48
N LYS A 127 15.31 4.68 0.36
CA LYS A 127 15.48 5.98 -0.30
C LYS A 127 14.54 7.03 0.29
N TRP A 128 13.31 6.65 0.63
CA TRP A 128 12.30 7.59 1.10
C TRP A 128 12.60 8.14 2.49
N LYS A 129 12.95 7.27 3.45
CA LYS A 129 13.18 7.66 4.84
C LYS A 129 14.20 8.80 5.03
N PRO A 130 15.41 8.76 4.43
CA PRO A 130 16.36 9.86 4.59
C PRO A 130 15.87 11.17 3.97
N ILE A 131 15.14 11.12 2.85
CA ILE A 131 14.53 12.31 2.24
C ILE A 131 13.46 12.90 3.18
N LEU A 132 12.59 12.05 3.72
CA LEU A 132 11.53 12.42 4.65
C LEU A 132 12.09 13.14 5.88
N ASP A 133 13.08 12.52 6.55
CA ASP A 133 13.64 13.03 7.79
C ASP A 133 14.37 14.36 7.55
N HIS A 134 15.11 14.47 6.45
CA HIS A 134 15.81 15.70 6.07
C HIS A 134 14.84 16.85 5.77
N CYS A 135 13.86 16.64 4.89
CA CYS A 135 12.93 17.68 4.49
C CYS A 135 12.02 18.14 5.65
N LYS A 136 11.63 17.22 6.55
CA LYS A 136 10.92 17.59 7.79
C LYS A 136 11.76 18.46 8.71
N ALA A 137 13.03 18.12 8.88
CA ALA A 137 13.94 18.92 9.71
C ALA A 137 14.18 20.31 9.11
N GLU A 138 14.36 20.39 7.79
CA GLU A 138 14.56 21.64 7.06
C GLU A 138 13.33 22.55 7.16
N ALA A 139 12.13 22.03 6.87
CA ALA A 139 10.90 22.79 6.93
C ALA A 139 10.60 23.30 8.36
N ARG A 140 10.78 22.44 9.39
CA ARG A 140 10.63 22.84 10.80
C ARG A 140 11.60 23.96 11.17
N SER A 141 12.84 23.87 10.72
CA SER A 141 13.85 24.91 10.98
C SER A 141 13.48 26.23 10.31
N ALA A 142 12.96 26.19 9.08
CA ALA A 142 12.53 27.38 8.34
C ALA A 142 11.35 28.12 8.96
N VAL A 143 10.46 27.41 9.68
CA VAL A 143 9.30 28.02 10.36
C VAL A 143 9.49 28.24 11.86
N ALA A 144 10.63 27.87 12.44
CA ALA A 144 10.86 27.90 13.89
C ALA A 144 10.68 29.30 14.52
N GLY A 145 10.99 30.37 13.78
CA GLY A 145 10.81 31.75 14.24
C GLY A 145 9.38 32.30 14.13
N ARG A 146 8.43 31.53 13.60
CA ARG A 146 7.05 31.97 13.36
C ARG A 146 6.11 31.51 14.49
N PRO A 147 5.12 32.35 14.88
CA PRO A 147 4.15 31.96 15.90
C PRO A 147 3.30 30.77 15.43
N VAL A 148 2.90 29.93 16.39
CA VAL A 148 1.98 28.81 16.14
C VAL A 148 0.69 29.34 15.55
N SER A 149 0.43 28.97 14.31
CA SER A 149 -0.73 29.40 13.54
C SER A 149 -0.97 28.44 12.39
N ARG A 150 -2.21 28.39 11.90
CA ARG A 150 -2.55 27.60 10.71
C ARG A 150 -1.69 27.95 9.49
N GLN A 151 -1.42 29.23 9.27
CA GLN A 151 -0.57 29.71 8.16
C GLN A 151 0.87 29.23 8.28
N ARG A 152 1.40 29.13 9.50
CA ARG A 152 2.73 28.55 9.74
C ARG A 152 2.75 27.07 9.36
N ASP A 153 1.73 26.33 9.77
CA ASP A 153 1.65 24.88 9.51
C ASP A 153 1.46 24.62 8.00
N GLU A 154 0.64 25.43 7.31
CA GLU A 154 0.51 25.44 5.84
C GLU A 154 1.87 25.65 5.16
N LEU A 155 2.60 26.69 5.59
CA LEU A 155 3.92 26.98 5.06
C LEU A 155 4.92 25.85 5.31
N GLN A 156 4.88 25.22 6.50
CA GLN A 156 5.76 24.09 6.80
C GLN A 156 5.50 22.93 5.85
N GLU A 157 4.24 22.54 5.65
CA GLU A 157 3.87 21.45 4.74
C GLU A 157 4.19 21.80 3.28
N ASP A 158 4.07 23.06 2.86
CA ASP A 158 4.49 23.53 1.54
C ASP A 158 6.01 23.36 1.34
N LEU A 159 6.81 23.77 2.32
CA LEU A 159 8.26 23.62 2.30
C LEU A 159 8.69 22.15 2.30
N GLU A 160 8.00 21.29 3.06
CA GLU A 160 8.25 19.84 3.03
C GLU A 160 8.04 19.27 1.61
N VAL A 161 6.92 19.60 0.98
CA VAL A 161 6.59 19.12 -0.38
C VAL A 161 7.57 19.65 -1.43
N GLU A 162 7.96 20.91 -1.36
CA GLU A 162 8.96 21.47 -2.28
C GLU A 162 10.33 20.80 -2.09
N CYS A 163 10.75 20.55 -0.86
CA CYS A 163 11.97 19.79 -0.59
C CYS A 163 11.90 18.36 -1.17
N TYR A 164 10.76 17.66 -1.02
CA TYR A 164 10.57 16.34 -1.61
C TYR A 164 10.78 16.36 -3.13
N LYS A 165 10.18 17.35 -3.83
CA LYS A 165 10.35 17.53 -5.28
C LYS A 165 11.81 17.78 -5.66
N GLN A 166 12.50 18.67 -4.93
CA GLN A 166 13.91 18.98 -5.17
C GLN A 166 14.84 17.78 -4.97
N LYS A 167 14.48 16.86 -4.07
CA LYS A 167 15.20 15.59 -3.83
C LYS A 167 14.81 14.47 -4.81
N GLY A 168 13.98 14.77 -5.82
CA GLY A 168 13.64 13.84 -6.90
C GLY A 168 12.39 13.00 -6.66
N VAL A 169 11.53 13.38 -5.71
CA VAL A 169 10.18 12.77 -5.59
C VAL A 169 9.31 13.29 -6.73
N VAL A 170 8.84 12.37 -7.57
CA VAL A 170 7.92 12.65 -8.67
C VAL A 170 6.53 12.16 -8.27
N TYR A 171 5.57 13.08 -8.26
CA TYR A 171 4.17 12.78 -7.98
C TYR A 171 3.42 12.43 -9.27
N HIS A 172 2.47 11.50 -9.15
CA HIS A 172 1.57 11.03 -10.22
C HIS A 172 0.10 11.34 -9.89
#